data_AF-A0A645CM47-F1
#
_entry.id   AF-A0A645CM47-F1
#
_cell.length_a   1.000
_cell.length_b   1.000
_cell.length_c   1.000
_cell.angle_alpha   90.00
_cell.angle_beta   90.00
_cell.angle_gamma   90.00
#
_symmetry.space_group_name_H-M   'P 1'
#
loop_
_entity.id
_entity.type
_entity.pdbx_description
1 polymer ?
#
loop_
_entity_poly.entity_id
_entity_poly.type
_entity_poly.pdbx_seq_one_letter_code
_entity_poly.pdbx_strand_id
1 'polypeptide(L)'
;MNDLTPDEIALIQQRRAEQAQRDAAQAFQRKAIATAHAFDDWSATTGEGLTFSTFVNTFGYQDEDGKQMYEAVKRILDAAWPQA
;
A
#
# COMPACT_ATOMS: atom_id res chain seq x y z
N MET A 1 20.04 19.33 33.58
CA MET A 1 19.43 19.37 32.24
C MET A 1 20.22 18.39 31.40
N ASN A 2 19.56 17.38 30.85
CA ASN A 2 20.23 16.43 29.98
C ASN A 2 20.20 17.02 28.56
N ASP A 3 21.13 17.96 28.32
CA ASP A 3 21.26 18.59 27.01
C ASP A 3 21.90 17.56 26.07
N LEU A 4 21.05 16.95 25.24
CA LEU A 4 21.50 16.10 24.15
C LEU A 4 22.37 16.93 23.21
N THR A 5 23.50 16.38 22.81
CA THR A 5 24.34 17.00 21.80
C THR A 5 23.62 17.05 20.46
N PRO A 6 23.97 17.98 19.55
CA PRO A 6 23.40 18.04 18.21
C PRO A 6 23.46 16.71 17.46
N ASP A 7 24.53 15.93 17.67
CA ASP A 7 24.72 14.61 17.06
C ASP A 7 23.74 13.57 17.61
N GLU A 8 23.49 13.58 18.92
CA GLU A 8 22.48 12.71 19.54
C GLU A 8 21.05 13.08 19.10
N ILE A 9 20.78 14.38 18.92
CA ILE A 9 19.49 14.86 18.38
C ILE A 9 19.33 14.35 16.94
N ALA A 10 20.35 14.49 16.10
CA ALA A 10 20.33 14.01 14.73
C ALA A 10 20.10 12.49 14.66
N LEU A 11 20.78 11.72 15.52
CA LEU A 11 20.61 10.27 15.59
C LEU A 11 19.18 9.86 16.00
N ILE A 12 18.60 10.56 16.98
CA ILE A 12 17.21 10.31 17.42
C ILE A 12 16.23 10.67 16.30
N GLN A 13 16.41 11.80 15.63
CA GLN A 13 15.57 12.22 14.52
C GLN A 13 15.62 11.23 13.35
N GLN A 14 16.82 10.77 13.00
CA GLN A 14 17.01 9.75 11.96
C GLN A 14 16.25 8.47 12.32
N ARG A 15 16.42 7.95 13.55
CA ARG A 15 15.70 6.74 13.99
C ARG A 15 14.19 6.90 13.97
N ARG A 16 13.68 8.08 14.35
CA ARG A 16 12.24 8.38 14.29
C ARG A 16 11.73 8.41 12.85
N ALA A 17 12.49 9.00 11.93
CA ALA A 17 12.15 9.03 10.51
C ALA A 17 12.15 7.61 9.90
N GLU A 18 13.16 6.80 10.22
CA GLU A 18 13.23 5.39 9.79
C GLU A 18 12.05 4.58 10.33
N GLN A 19 11.67 4.78 11.60
CA GLN A 19 10.52 4.10 12.18
C GLN A 19 9.21 4.53 11.52
N ALA A 20 9.00 5.84 11.34
CA ALA A 20 7.81 6.35 10.66
C ALA A 20 7.69 5.83 9.22
N GLN A 21 8.81 5.72 8.50
CA GLN A 21 8.84 5.14 7.16
C GLN A 21 8.44 3.66 7.17
N ARG A 22 8.94 2.88 8.13
CA ARG A 22 8.58 1.46 8.28
C ARG A 22 7.09 1.29 8.61
N ASP A 23 6.57 2.10 9.51
CA ASP A 23 5.16 2.05 9.92
C ASP A 23 4.25 2.43 8.73
N ALA A 24 4.60 3.46 7.97
CA ALA A 24 3.90 3.84 6.74
C ALA A 24 3.95 2.72 5.68
N ALA A 25 5.11 2.08 5.50
CA ALA A 25 5.25 0.96 4.58
C ALA A 25 4.40 -0.25 5.00
N GLN A 26 4.35 -0.57 6.30
CA GLN A 26 3.49 -1.64 6.81
C GLN A 26 2.01 -1.31 6.67
N ALA A 27 1.61 -0.06 6.93
CA ALA A 27 0.24 0.38 6.73
C ALA A 27 -0.17 0.25 5.26
N PHE A 28 0.67 0.73 4.33
CA PHE A 28 0.45 0.57 2.90
C PHE A 28 0.34 -0.90 2.48
N GLN A 29 1.25 -1.76 2.97
CA GLN A 29 1.22 -3.19 2.66
C GLN A 29 -0.10 -3.85 3.09
N ARG A 30 -0.55 -3.60 4.32
CA ARG A 30 -1.80 -4.16 4.83
C ARG A 30 -3.00 -3.67 4.02
N LYS A 31 -3.01 -2.38 3.69
CA LYS A 31 -4.04 -1.78 2.83
C LYS A 31 -4.05 -2.43 1.45
N ALA A 32 -2.89 -2.65 0.83
CA ALA A 32 -2.78 -3.29 -0.47
C ALA A 32 -3.33 -4.72 -0.49
N ILE A 33 -3.04 -5.51 0.54
CA ILE A 33 -3.58 -6.87 0.66
C ILE A 33 -5.10 -6.84 0.81
N ALA A 34 -5.64 -5.97 1.68
CA ALA A 34 -7.07 -5.84 1.89
C ALA A 34 -7.79 -5.37 0.61
N THR A 35 -7.24 -4.38 -0.08
CA THR A 35 -7.80 -3.87 -1.34
C THR A 35 -7.74 -4.91 -2.44
N ALA A 36 -6.66 -5.70 -2.53
CA ALA A 36 -6.55 -6.76 -3.53
C ALA A 36 -7.63 -7.82 -3.33
N HIS A 37 -7.87 -8.25 -2.08
CA HIS A 37 -8.96 -9.17 -1.77
C HIS A 37 -10.33 -8.58 -2.11
N ALA A 38 -10.59 -7.33 -1.70
CA ALA A 38 -11.86 -6.66 -2.01
C ALA A 38 -12.09 -6.49 -3.53
N PHE A 39 -11.03 -6.23 -4.29
CA PHE A 39 -11.10 -6.14 -5.74
C PHE A 39 -11.39 -7.50 -6.37
N ASP A 40 -10.73 -8.58 -5.90
CA ASP A 40 -10.96 -9.94 -6.41
C ASP A 40 -12.42 -10.38 -6.19
N ASP A 41 -12.95 -10.18 -4.98
CA ASP A 41 -14.36 -10.44 -4.65
C ASP A 41 -15.31 -9.65 -5.56
N TRP A 42 -15.04 -8.35 -5.72
CA TRP A 42 -15.85 -7.49 -6.58
C TRP A 42 -15.79 -7.93 -8.05
N SER A 43 -14.59 -8.20 -8.57
CA SER A 43 -14.33 -8.66 -9.94
C SER A 43 -15.04 -9.99 -10.23
N ALA A 44 -15.08 -10.91 -9.27
CA ALA A 44 -15.83 -12.16 -9.40
C ALA A 44 -17.35 -11.94 -9.55
N THR A 45 -17.90 -10.86 -8.98
CA THR A 45 -19.33 -10.54 -9.09
C THR A 45 -19.70 -9.74 -10.35
N THR A 46 -18.83 -8.86 -10.83
CA THR A 46 -19.09 -7.97 -11.98
C THR A 46 -18.59 -8.54 -13.30
N GLY A 47 -17.61 -9.46 -13.25
CA GLY A 47 -16.89 -9.95 -14.42
C GLY A 47 -15.90 -8.94 -15.01
N GLU A 48 -15.66 -7.81 -14.35
CA GLU A 48 -14.75 -6.78 -14.82
C GLU A 48 -13.31 -7.03 -14.34
N GLY A 49 -12.36 -6.99 -15.28
CA GLY A 49 -10.94 -7.21 -14.97
C GLY A 49 -10.21 -5.98 -14.40
N LEU A 50 -9.03 -6.23 -13.83
CA LEU A 50 -8.18 -5.18 -13.26
C LEU A 50 -7.57 -4.31 -14.36
N THR A 51 -8.10 -3.09 -14.52
CA THR A 51 -7.47 -1.98 -15.24
C THR A 51 -7.44 -0.75 -14.34
N PHE A 52 -6.54 0.21 -14.58
CA PHE A 52 -6.50 1.42 -13.76
C PHE A 52 -7.81 2.21 -13.81
N SER A 53 -8.44 2.28 -14.99
CA SER A 53 -9.75 2.92 -15.15
C SER A 53 -10.83 2.19 -14.34
N THR A 54 -10.92 0.87 -14.46
CA THR A 54 -11.88 0.06 -13.69
C THR A 54 -11.66 0.20 -12.20
N PHE A 55 -10.40 0.17 -11.76
CA PHE A 55 -10.01 0.27 -10.35
C PHE A 55 -10.44 1.60 -9.71
N VAL A 56 -10.27 2.72 -10.42
CA VAL A 56 -10.64 4.05 -9.91
C VAL A 56 -12.11 4.38 -10.14
N ASN A 57 -12.62 4.12 -11.34
CA ASN A 57 -13.94 4.60 -11.77
C ASN A 57 -15.09 3.65 -11.44
N THR A 58 -14.86 2.33 -11.52
CA THR A 58 -15.94 1.35 -11.30
C THR A 58 -15.86 0.72 -9.91
N PHE A 59 -14.70 0.19 -9.54
CA PHE A 59 -14.44 -0.33 -8.19
C PHE A 59 -14.43 0.80 -7.15
N GLY A 60 -14.03 2.01 -7.56
CA GLY A 60 -14.21 3.22 -6.75
C GLY A 60 -13.08 3.51 -5.78
N TYR A 61 -11.84 3.09 -6.07
CA TYR A 61 -10.70 3.47 -5.23
C TYR A 61 -10.30 4.94 -5.47
N GLN A 62 -10.45 5.79 -4.45
CA GLN A 62 -10.34 7.26 -4.56
C GLN A 62 -9.24 7.89 -3.69
N ASP A 63 -8.42 7.09 -3.00
CA ASP A 63 -7.33 7.62 -2.18
C ASP A 63 -6.18 8.16 -3.04
N GLU A 64 -5.40 9.10 -2.49
CA GLU A 64 -4.29 9.79 -3.17
C GLU A 64 -3.22 8.83 -3.72
N ASP A 65 -3.09 7.66 -3.11
CA ASP A 65 -2.17 6.59 -3.51
C ASP A 65 -2.74 5.70 -4.63
N GLY A 66 -3.82 6.07 -5.31
CA GLY A 66 -4.55 5.23 -6.28
C GLY A 66 -3.68 4.55 -7.34
N LYS A 67 -2.71 5.27 -7.92
CA LYS A 67 -1.78 4.66 -8.89
C LYS A 67 -0.85 3.64 -8.24
N GLN A 68 -0.30 3.97 -7.07
CA GLN A 68 0.58 3.06 -6.34
C GLN A 68 -0.16 1.83 -5.82
N MET A 69 -1.40 2.03 -5.35
CA MET A 69 -2.27 0.96 -4.87
C MET A 69 -2.65 0.02 -6.02
N TYR A 70 -3.05 0.55 -7.16
CA TYR A 70 -3.34 -0.25 -8.36
C TYR A 70 -2.17 -1.18 -8.74
N GLU A 71 -0.95 -0.65 -8.80
CA GLU A 71 0.24 -1.45 -9.11
C GLU A 71 0.59 -2.47 -8.02
N ALA A 72 0.25 -2.18 -6.75
CA ALA A 72 0.41 -3.15 -5.67
C ALA A 72 -0.61 -4.28 -5.76
N VAL A 73 -1.88 -3.94 -5.97
CA VAL A 73 -2.99 -4.89 -6.14
C VAL A 73 -2.70 -5.82 -7.32
N LYS A 74 -2.31 -5.26 -8.47
CA LYS A 74 -1.92 -6.06 -9.65
C LYS A 74 -0.87 -7.11 -9.32
N ARG A 75 0.23 -6.71 -8.67
CA ARG A 75 1.31 -7.64 -8.27
C ARG A 75 0.84 -8.70 -7.29
N ILE A 76 -0.06 -8.37 -6.37
CA ILE A 76 -0.61 -9.32 -5.40
C ILE A 76 -1.47 -10.36 -6.11
N LEU A 77 -2.39 -9.94 -6.99
CA LEU A 77 -3.25 -10.86 -7.73
C LEU A 77 -2.43 -11.76 -8.67
N ASP A 78 -1.46 -11.18 -9.41
CA ASP A 78 -0.56 -11.93 -10.29
C ASP A 78 0.23 -13.00 -9.52
N ALA A 79 0.70 -12.67 -8.30
CA ALA A 79 1.47 -13.59 -7.46
C ALA A 79 0.61 -14.65 -6.75
N ALA A 80 -0.67 -14.36 -6.51
CA ALA A 80 -1.61 -15.29 -5.88
C ALA A 80 -2.16 -16.33 -6.85
N TRP A 81 -2.08 -16.07 -8.16
CA TRP A 81 -2.55 -17.02 -9.17
C TRP A 81 -1.63 -18.25 -9.25
N PRO A 82 -2.19 -19.49 -9.23
CA PRO A 82 -1.38 -20.68 -9.34
C PRO A 82 -0.64 -20.72 -10.68
N GLN A 83 0.68 -20.84 -10.62
CA GLN A 83 1.50 -21.09 -11.81
C GLN A 83 1.25 -22.52 -12.28
N ALA A 84 0.85 -22.68 -13.54
CA ALA A 84 0.59 -23.98 -14.17
C ALA A 84 1.90 -24.76 -14.45
#